data_AF-A0A8J7H8I3-F1
#
_entry.id   AF-A0A8J7H8I3-F1
#
_cell.length_a   1.000
_cell.length_b   1.000
_cell.length_c   1.000
_cell.angle_alpha   90.00
_cell.angle_beta   90.00
_cell.angle_gamma   90.00
#
_symmetry.space_group_name_H-M   'P 1'
#
loop_
_entity.id
_entity.type
_entity.pdbx_description
1 polymer ?
#
loop_
_entity_poly.entity_id
_entity_poly.type
_entity_poly.pdbx_seq_one_letter_code
_entity_poly.pdbx_strand_id
1 'polypeptide(L)' 'MFSPWQLPVPLGEHTTIRVTVYFFWDSQWVPIKFCTLDKAVQLSYKALSLGKEIFLFPVDLDPNDFYSSREVA' A
#
# COMPACT_ATOMS: atom_id res chain seq x y z
N MET A 1 -8.88 -20.54 -14.77
CA MET A 1 -9.07 -20.56 -13.30
C MET A 1 -8.71 -19.18 -12.79
N PHE A 2 -9.69 -18.44 -12.25
CA PHE A 2 -9.41 -17.18 -11.55
C PHE A 2 -9.03 -17.52 -10.11
N SER A 3 -7.88 -17.03 -9.66
CA SER A 3 -7.52 -17.13 -8.24
C SER A 3 -8.60 -16.42 -7.42
N PRO A 4 -9.03 -16.94 -6.27
CA PRO A 4 -9.93 -16.21 -5.36
C PRO A 4 -9.32 -14.87 -4.87
N TRP A 5 -8.01 -14.67 -5.07
CA TRP A 5 -7.29 -13.43 -4.82
C TRP A 5 -7.26 -12.47 -6.03
N GLN A 6 -7.86 -12.84 -7.16
CA GLN A 6 -8.01 -12.01 -8.36
C GLN A 6 -9.40 -11.38 -8.46
N LEU A 7 -10.15 -11.30 -7.36
CA LEU A 7 -11.38 -10.51 -7.34
C LEU A 7 -11.03 -9.08 -7.73
N PRO A 8 -11.64 -8.52 -8.80
CA PRO A 8 -11.48 -7.11 -9.10
C PRO A 8 -11.91 -6.35 -7.85
N VAL A 9 -11.06 -5.42 -7.39
CA VAL A 9 -11.37 -4.55 -6.27
C VAL A 9 -12.78 -3.99 -6.50
N PRO A 10 -13.75 -4.17 -5.57
CA PRO A 10 -15.10 -3.68 -5.78
C PRO A 10 -15.07 -2.17 -6.07
N LEU A 11 -15.23 -1.82 -7.34
CA LEU A 11 -14.99 -0.47 -7.86
C LEU A 11 -16.03 0.56 -7.34
N GLY A 12 -17.11 0.10 -6.72
CA GLY A 12 -18.18 0.96 -6.21
C GLY A 12 -17.92 1.52 -4.83
N GLU A 13 -17.69 0.66 -3.83
CA GLU A 13 -17.65 1.07 -2.41
C GLU A 13 -16.26 1.44 -1.89
N HIS A 14 -15.20 0.93 -2.51
CA HIS A 14 -13.84 1.07 -1.96
C HIS A 14 -12.99 2.11 -2.69
N THR A 15 -13.50 2.75 -3.75
CA THR A 15 -12.75 3.73 -4.55
C THR A 15 -12.58 5.08 -3.87
N THR A 16 -13.40 5.41 -2.87
CA THR A 16 -13.24 6.60 -2.04
C THR A 16 -12.35 6.38 -0.82
N ILE A 17 -12.01 5.13 -0.49
CA ILE A 17 -11.14 4.81 0.64
C ILE A 17 -9.77 5.43 0.39
N ARG A 18 -9.29 6.16 1.39
CA ARG A 18 -7.97 6.78 1.36
C ARG A 18 -6.94 5.79 1.86
N VAL A 19 -5.81 5.77 1.18
CA VAL A 19 -4.64 4.96 1.52
C VAL A 19 -3.37 5.79 1.38
N THR A 20 -2.34 5.33 2.08
CA THR A 20 -0.99 5.87 2.01
C THR A 20 -0.11 4.89 1.24
N VAL A 21 0.57 5.41 0.22
CA VAL A 21 1.57 4.68 -0.54
C VAL A 21 2.91 4.82 0.16
N TYR A 22 3.52 3.70 0.50
CA TYR A 22 4.83 3.62 1.12
C TYR A 22 5.85 2.95 0.18
N PHE A 23 7.10 3.30 0.42
CA PHE A 23 8.25 2.61 -0.13
C PHE A 23 9.20 2.22 1.00
N PHE A 24 9.74 1.02 0.90
CA PHE A 24 10.68 0.51 1.90
C PHE A 24 12.09 0.90 1.49
N TRP A 25 12.77 1.66 2.34
CA TRP A 25 14.14 2.11 2.12
C TRP A 25 14.90 2.09 3.43
N ASP A 26 16.10 1.51 3.42
CA ASP A 26 17.04 1.55 4.54
C ASP A 26 16.39 1.16 5.90
N SER A 27 15.65 0.04 5.90
CA SER A 27 14.92 -0.49 7.06
C SER A 27 13.77 0.36 7.59
N GLN A 28 13.31 1.35 6.82
CA GLN A 28 12.22 2.24 7.21
C GLN A 28 11.15 2.32 6.12
N TRP A 29 9.92 2.52 6.54
CA TRP A 29 8.81 2.77 5.65
C TRP A 29 8.66 4.27 5.41
N VAL A 30 8.92 4.70 4.18
CA VAL A 30 8.83 6.11 3.79
C VAL A 30 7.50 6.36 3.09
N PRO A 31 6.61 7.23 3.64
CA PRO A 31 5.37 7.58 2.98
C PRO A 31 5.67 8.47 1.77
N ILE A 32 5.19 8.06 0.59
CA ILE A 32 5.38 8.81 -0.66
C ILE A 32 4.16 9.68 -0.95
N LYS A 33 2.96 9.11 -0.80
CA LYS A 33 1.74 9.77 -1.29
C LYS A 33 0.47 9.28 -0.61
N PHE A 34 -0.42 10.22 -0.28
CA PHE A 34 -1.78 9.94 0.14
C PHE A 34 -2.71 10.04 -1.06
N CYS A 35 -3.50 9.00 -1.33
CA CYS A 35 -4.45 8.99 -2.45
C CYS A 35 -5.61 8.02 -2.21
N THR A 36 -6.59 8.02 -3.11
CA THR A 36 -7.66 7.02 -3.09
C THR A 36 -7.14 5.65 -3.51
N LEU A 37 -7.77 4.59 -3.03
CA LEU A 37 -7.40 3.21 -3.35
C LEU A 37 -7.35 2.95 -4.86
N ASP A 38 -8.29 3.49 -5.64
CA ASP A 38 -8.27 3.44 -7.11
C ASP A 38 -6.96 3.97 -7.70
N LYS A 39 -6.55 5.18 -7.29
CA LYS A 39 -5.30 5.79 -7.76
C LYS A 39 -4.08 5.01 -7.28
N ALA A 40 -4.14 4.47 -6.06
CA ALA A 40 -3.06 3.69 -5.49
C ALA A 40 -2.84 2.36 -6.26
N VAL A 41 -3.93 1.72 -6.68
CA VAL A 41 -3.89 0.52 -7.54
C VAL A 41 -3.35 0.86 -8.93
N GLN A 42 -3.78 1.97 -9.53
CA GLN A 42 -3.19 2.43 -10.80
C GLN A 42 -1.68 2.71 -10.66
N LEU A 43 -1.27 3.28 -9.52
CA LEU A 43 0.14 3.50 -9.22
C LEU A 43 0.91 2.18 -9.02
N SER A 44 0.31 1.16 -8.41
CA SER A 44 0.97 -0.13 -8.20
C SER A 44 1.21 -0.84 -9.53
N TYR A 45 0.25 -0.82 -10.46
CA TYR A 45 0.44 -1.35 -11.80
C TYR A 45 1.55 -0.58 -12.57
N LYS A 46 1.60 0.74 -12.46
CA LYS A 46 2.68 1.55 -13.05
C LYS A 46 4.03 1.25 -12.42
N ALA A 47 4.10 1.14 -11.10
CA ALA A 47 5.32 0.81 -10.38
C ALA A 47 5.85 -0.58 -10.79
N LEU A 48 4.96 -1.57 -10.88
CA LEU A 48 5.27 -2.92 -11.34
C LEU A 48 5.88 -2.90 -12.76
N SER A 49 5.30 -2.11 -13.68
CA SER A 49 5.82 -1.95 -15.05
C SER A 49 7.21 -1.29 -15.10
N LEU A 50 7.59 -0.57 -14.05
CA LEU A 50 8.89 0.10 -13.91
C LEU A 50 9.88 -0.72 -13.05
N GLY A 51 9.51 -1.94 -12.61
CA GLY A 51 10.32 -2.76 -11.71
C GLY A 51 10.46 -2.17 -10.30
N LYS A 52 9.53 -1.31 -9.89
CA LYS A 52 9.49 -0.71 -8.56
C LYS A 52 8.43 -1.38 -7.71
N GLU A 53 8.75 -1.58 -6.44
CA GLU A 53 7.82 -2.13 -5.46
C GLU A 53 7.28 -1.00 -4.57
N ILE A 54 5.96 -0.91 -4.46
CA ILE A 54 5.29 0.05 -3.57
C ILE A 54 4.25 -0.70 -2.76
N PHE A 55 4.02 -0.23 -1.53
CA PHE A 55 3.12 -0.86 -0.58
C PHE A 55 2.00 0.09 -0.21
N LEU A 56 0.81 -0.44 0.01
CA LEU A 56 -0.39 0.32 0.31
C LEU A 56 -0.84 0.01 1.73
N PHE A 57 -0.98 1.04 2.55
CA PHE A 57 -1.48 0.93 3.92
C PHE A 57 -2.68 1.87 4.13
N PRO A 58 -3.59 1.55 5.06
CA PRO A 58 -4.61 2.51 5.51
C PRO A 58 -3.98 3.80 6.02
N VAL A 59 -4.70 4.93 5.92
CA VAL A 59 -4.19 6.24 6.36
C VAL A 59 -3.92 6.32 7.87
N ASP A 60 -4.62 5.52 8.65
CA ASP A 60 -4.54 5.51 10.12
C ASP A 60 -3.48 4.52 10.64
N LEU A 61 -2.65 3.95 9.76
CA LEU A 61 -1.68 2.92 10.11
C LEU A 61 -0.30 3.31 9.57
N ASP A 62 0.62 3.63 10.49
CA ASP A 62 2.03 3.81 10.16
C ASP A 62 2.76 2.47 10.30
N PRO A 63 3.29 1.89 9.21
CA PRO A 63 4.02 0.64 9.27
C PRO A 63 5.33 0.71 10.09
N ASN A 64 5.86 1.90 10.39
CA ASN A 64 7.03 2.05 11.27
C ASN A 64 6.71 1.72 12.74
N ASP A 65 5.46 1.90 13.19
CA ASP A 65 5.05 1.62 14.58
C ASP A 65 5.22 0.13 14.94
N PHE A 66 5.12 -0.77 13.96
CA PHE A 66 5.34 -2.20 14.16
C PHE A 66 6.80 -2.54 14.48
N TYR A 67 7.75 -1.71 14.06
CA TYR A 67 9.18 -1.97 14.27
C TYR A 67 9.65 -1.49 15.64
N SER A 68 9.07 -0.41 16.17
CA SER A 68 9.36 0.10 17.51
C SER A 68 8.97 -0.88 18.64
N SER A 69 8.12 -1.86 18.35
CA SER A 69 7.65 -2.85 19.34
C SER A 69 8.59 -4.05 19.55
N ARG A 70 9.71 -4.15 18.81
CA ARG A 70 10.64 -5.30 18.91
C ARG A 70 11.89 -5.06 19.77
N GLU A 71 12.05 -3.88 20.37
CA GLU A 71 13.24 -3.54 21.19
C GLU A 71 13.10 -3.84 22.70
N VAL A 72 12.09 -4.62 23.11
CA VAL A 72 11.93 -5.11 24.48
C VAL A 72 11.77 -6.63 24.48
N ALA A 73 12.89 -7.35 24.34
CA ALA A 73 13.02 -8.76 24.69
C ALA A 73 14.45 -9.07 25.12
#